data_AF-A0A9J5ZDW9-F1
#
_entry.id   AF-A0A9J5ZDW9-F1
#
_cell.length_a   1.000
_cell.length_b   1.000
_cell.length_c   1.000
_cell.angle_alpha   90.00
_cell.angle_beta   90.00
_cell.angle_gamma   90.00
#
_symmetry.space_group_name_H-M   'P 1'
#
loop_
_entity.id
_entity.type
_entity.pdbx_description
1 polymer ?
#
loop_
_entity_poly.entity_id
_entity_poly.type
_entity_poly.pdbx_seq_one_letter_code
_entity_poly.pdbx_strand_id
1 'polypeptide(L)'
;MRHLGENLRVNHQCGDSLYLYYNAAKAYSLKEFNDHFLEFKDKSPEAAFVLEHDVGFEKWSRAYFLGNMYDVMTTNIAESLNAMLIDEREPVTSIFNSIAKRFGELFRERHAYVLKSKKNITGDGNQFIVFGAGSTSTVNLLEKSCSCREYDLVKILCAHAMAALRSKHGDEYGMSIYEYSLPLYKDETYLLAYSESINVVPIKSKWCMPEELLSVNIFPPLVDTKLGRKKRKCVKGVSENFKSKRSNKCSICKRSRHKRTTCMNNNKS
;
A
#
# COMPACT_ATOMS: atom_id res chain seq x y z
N MET A 1 -7.62 3.12 -5.32
CA MET A 1 -7.91 3.60 -3.96
C MET A 1 -7.88 5.10 -3.79
N ARG A 2 -6.74 5.79 -3.90
CA ARG A 2 -6.67 7.25 -3.67
C ARG A 2 -7.64 8.07 -4.53
N HIS A 3 -7.78 7.73 -5.81
CA HIS A 3 -8.72 8.41 -6.70
C HIS A 3 -10.18 8.18 -6.32
N LEU A 4 -10.53 6.95 -5.91
CA LEU A 4 -11.87 6.63 -5.45
C LEU A 4 -12.19 7.38 -4.15
N GLY A 5 -11.28 7.38 -3.17
CA GLY A 5 -11.44 8.17 -1.94
C GLY A 5 -11.56 9.68 -2.17
N GLU A 6 -10.84 10.23 -3.16
CA GLU A 6 -11.01 11.64 -3.55
C GLU A 6 -12.38 11.91 -4.18
N ASN A 7 -12.86 11.01 -5.05
CA ASN A 7 -14.18 11.13 -5.65
C ASN A 7 -15.29 11.06 -4.59
N LEU A 8 -15.17 10.15 -3.62
CA LEU A 8 -16.08 10.05 -2.48
C LEU A 8 -16.13 11.37 -1.71
N ARG A 9 -14.96 11.92 -1.35
CA ARG A 9 -14.87 13.20 -0.63
C ARG A 9 -15.52 14.36 -1.37
N VAL A 10 -15.29 14.47 -2.68
CA VAL A 10 -15.75 15.62 -3.48
C VAL A 10 -17.21 15.50 -3.86
N ASN A 11 -17.66 14.32 -4.29
CA ASN A 11 -18.99 14.13 -4.86
C ASN A 11 -20.04 13.76 -3.81
N HIS A 12 -19.64 13.13 -2.70
CA HIS A 12 -20.55 12.66 -1.65
C HIS A 12 -20.34 13.35 -0.30
N GLN A 13 -19.47 14.38 -0.25
CA GLN A 13 -19.19 15.18 0.95
C GLN A 13 -18.80 14.36 2.20
N CYS A 14 -18.32 13.12 2.03
CA CYS A 14 -18.01 12.20 3.12
C CYS A 14 -16.58 12.36 3.66
N GLY A 15 -16.09 13.60 3.75
CA GLY A 15 -14.71 13.90 4.17
C GLY A 15 -14.38 13.38 5.56
N ASP A 16 -15.33 13.49 6.49
CA ASP A 16 -15.13 13.16 7.91
C ASP A 16 -15.20 11.65 8.18
N SER A 17 -15.90 10.88 7.35
CA SER A 17 -16.00 9.41 7.44
C SER A 17 -15.00 8.68 6.53
N LEU A 18 -14.22 9.41 5.73
CA LEU A 18 -13.32 8.82 4.72
C LEU A 18 -12.24 7.89 5.32
N TYR A 19 -11.87 8.08 6.59
CA TYR A 19 -10.94 7.17 7.27
C TYR A 19 -11.54 5.76 7.42
N LEU A 20 -12.85 5.63 7.63
CA LEU A 20 -13.53 4.33 7.72
C LEU A 20 -13.53 3.61 6.36
N TYR A 21 -13.74 4.36 5.27
CA TYR A 21 -13.54 3.84 3.93
C TYR A 21 -12.12 3.29 3.74
N TYR A 22 -11.09 4.04 4.14
CA TYR A 22 -9.71 3.58 4.01
C TYR A 22 -9.38 2.39 4.91
N ASN A 23 -9.99 2.29 6.10
CA ASN A 23 -9.82 1.16 6.98
C ASN A 23 -10.50 -0.09 6.42
N ALA A 24 -11.76 0.01 5.97
CA ALA A 24 -12.49 -1.07 5.30
C ALA A 24 -11.71 -1.54 4.07
N ALA A 25 -11.30 -0.62 3.22
CA ALA A 25 -10.47 -0.88 2.04
C ALA A 25 -9.23 -1.74 2.30
N LYS A 26 -8.53 -1.47 3.41
CA LYS A 26 -7.25 -2.11 3.77
C LYS A 26 -7.43 -3.37 4.63
N ALA A 27 -8.63 -3.59 5.17
CA ALA A 27 -8.91 -4.73 6.01
C ALA A 27 -8.60 -6.04 5.26
N TYR A 28 -7.92 -6.95 5.94
CA TYR A 28 -7.60 -8.26 5.37
C TYR A 28 -8.77 -9.23 5.53
N SER A 29 -9.45 -9.18 6.68
CA SER A 29 -10.57 -10.06 6.98
C SER A 29 -11.92 -9.42 6.64
N LEU A 30 -12.89 -10.26 6.27
CA LEU A 30 -14.28 -9.81 6.05
C LEU A 30 -14.90 -9.22 7.31
N LYS A 31 -14.53 -9.74 8.49
CA LYS A 31 -15.01 -9.21 9.77
C LYS A 31 -14.58 -7.76 9.97
N GLU A 32 -13.28 -7.49 9.89
CA GLU A 32 -12.75 -6.12 10.02
C GLU A 32 -13.30 -5.19 8.93
N PHE A 33 -13.47 -5.69 7.71
CA PHE A 33 -14.12 -4.93 6.65
C PHE A 33 -15.53 -4.51 7.06
N ASN A 34 -16.36 -5.47 7.50
CA ASN A 34 -17.75 -5.23 7.86
C ASN A 34 -17.84 -4.26 9.05
N ASP A 35 -17.00 -4.42 10.07
CA ASP A 35 -16.96 -3.54 11.24
C ASP A 35 -16.76 -2.06 10.81
N HIS A 36 -15.80 -1.80 9.92
CA HIS A 36 -15.54 -0.44 9.41
C HIS A 36 -16.58 0.03 8.37
N PHE A 37 -17.06 -0.86 7.50
CA PHE A 37 -17.99 -0.49 6.43
C PHE A 37 -19.39 -0.21 6.95
N LEU A 38 -19.85 -0.93 7.99
CA LEU A 38 -21.11 -0.63 8.67
C LEU A 38 -21.08 0.75 9.32
N GLU A 39 -19.99 1.10 10.02
CA GLU A 39 -19.82 2.45 10.58
C GLU A 39 -19.75 3.52 9.47
N PHE A 40 -19.10 3.20 8.33
CA PHE A 40 -19.08 4.10 7.17
C PHE A 40 -20.48 4.30 6.57
N LYS A 41 -21.27 3.22 6.47
CA LYS A 41 -22.64 3.23 5.92
C LYS A 41 -23.58 4.05 6.79
N ASP A 42 -23.45 3.99 8.11
CA ASP A 42 -24.21 4.81 9.05
C ASP A 42 -23.92 6.31 8.86
N LYS A 43 -22.64 6.68 8.69
CA LYS A 43 -22.21 8.07 8.54
C LYS A 43 -22.38 8.64 7.13
N SER A 44 -22.40 7.80 6.10
CA SER A 44 -22.37 8.22 4.69
C SER A 44 -23.10 7.22 3.79
N PRO A 45 -24.43 7.09 3.94
CA PRO A 45 -25.21 6.03 3.29
C PRO A 45 -25.20 6.12 1.76
N GLU A 46 -25.24 7.32 1.17
CA GLU A 46 -25.21 7.50 -0.29
C GLU A 46 -23.85 7.07 -0.87
N ALA A 47 -22.76 7.42 -0.17
CA ALA A 47 -21.41 7.00 -0.56
C ALA A 47 -21.24 5.49 -0.43
N ALA A 48 -21.79 4.89 0.63
CA ALA A 48 -21.76 3.44 0.84
C ALA A 48 -22.58 2.71 -0.23
N PHE A 49 -23.74 3.23 -0.62
CA PHE A 49 -24.56 2.66 -1.69
C PHE A 49 -23.79 2.58 -3.01
N VAL A 50 -23.12 3.67 -3.42
CA VAL A 50 -22.29 3.69 -4.63
C VAL A 50 -21.16 2.66 -4.54
N LEU A 51 -20.50 2.55 -3.39
CA LEU A 51 -19.41 1.59 -3.20
C LEU A 51 -19.86 0.13 -3.25
N GLU A 52 -21.05 -0.16 -2.73
CA GLU A 52 -21.64 -1.49 -2.65
C GLU A 52 -22.24 -1.94 -3.99
N HIS A 53 -23.01 -1.06 -4.66
CA HIS A 53 -23.81 -1.43 -5.82
C HIS A 53 -23.22 -0.98 -7.16
N ASP A 54 -22.66 0.23 -7.25
CA ASP A 54 -22.16 0.75 -8.53
C ASP A 54 -20.71 0.33 -8.79
N VAL A 55 -19.89 0.34 -7.73
CA VAL A 55 -18.47 -0.02 -7.83
C VAL A 55 -18.26 -1.52 -7.62
N GLY A 56 -18.80 -2.10 -6.55
CA GLY A 56 -18.54 -3.48 -6.14
C GLY A 56 -17.29 -3.60 -5.27
N PHE A 57 -17.38 -4.35 -4.18
CA PHE A 57 -16.33 -4.45 -3.16
C PHE A 57 -15.03 -5.04 -3.68
N GLU A 58 -15.10 -5.97 -4.63
CA GLU A 58 -13.94 -6.62 -5.26
C GLU A 58 -12.99 -5.64 -5.96
N LYS A 59 -13.48 -4.46 -6.35
CA LYS A 59 -12.69 -3.45 -7.08
C LYS A 59 -11.91 -2.52 -6.16
N TRP A 60 -12.23 -2.47 -4.87
CA TRP A 60 -11.65 -1.49 -3.95
C TRP A 60 -11.31 -2.03 -2.56
N SER A 61 -11.88 -3.16 -2.16
CA SER A 61 -11.63 -3.78 -0.85
C SER A 61 -10.67 -4.95 -0.97
N ARG A 62 -9.70 -4.99 -0.06
CA ARG A 62 -8.77 -6.10 0.08
C ARG A 62 -9.45 -7.38 0.54
N ALA A 63 -10.41 -7.29 1.45
CA ALA A 63 -11.10 -8.45 2.00
C ALA A 63 -11.93 -9.22 0.95
N TYR A 64 -12.41 -8.53 -0.10
CA TYR A 64 -13.21 -9.11 -1.19
C TYR A 64 -12.38 -9.46 -2.43
N PHE A 65 -11.08 -9.17 -2.44
CA PHE A 65 -10.24 -9.50 -3.57
C PHE A 65 -9.97 -11.01 -3.65
N LEU A 66 -10.21 -11.59 -4.83
CA LEU A 66 -10.11 -13.04 -5.05
C LEU A 66 -8.71 -13.50 -5.49
N GLY A 67 -7.86 -12.58 -5.96
CA GLY A 67 -6.49 -12.88 -6.40
C GLY A 67 -5.43 -12.70 -5.30
N ASN A 68 -4.16 -12.73 -5.72
CA ASN A 68 -3.03 -12.38 -4.85
C ASN A 68 -2.87 -10.86 -4.80
N MET A 69 -2.67 -10.30 -3.61
CA MET A 69 -2.29 -8.91 -3.44
C MET A 69 -1.05 -8.80 -2.57
N TYR A 70 0.06 -8.47 -3.21
CA TYR A 70 1.38 -8.28 -2.60
C TYR A 70 1.47 -6.95 -1.83
N ASP A 71 0.51 -6.70 -0.93
CA ASP A 71 0.34 -5.52 -0.06
C ASP A 71 0.10 -4.16 -0.78
N VAL A 72 0.28 -4.08 -2.10
CA VAL A 72 0.08 -2.83 -2.87
C VAL A 72 -1.37 -2.66 -3.32
N MET A 73 -2.13 -1.79 -2.64
CA MET A 73 -3.51 -1.40 -2.98
C MET A 73 -3.60 -0.25 -4.00
N THR A 74 -2.63 -0.12 -4.91
CA THR A 74 -2.56 0.99 -5.86
C THR A 74 -2.59 0.49 -7.29
N THR A 75 -3.47 1.08 -8.10
CA THR A 75 -3.56 0.82 -9.56
C THR A 75 -2.41 1.45 -10.34
N ASN A 76 -1.56 2.25 -9.70
CA ASN A 76 -0.41 2.89 -10.32
C ASN A 76 0.88 2.48 -9.60
N ILE A 77 1.33 1.26 -9.90
CA ILE A 77 2.54 0.67 -9.33
C ILE A 77 3.74 1.58 -9.61
N ALA A 78 3.83 2.18 -10.80
CA ALA A 78 4.91 3.10 -11.16
C ALA A 78 4.91 4.38 -10.31
N GLU A 79 3.77 5.04 -10.09
CA GLU A 79 3.71 6.20 -9.19
C GLU A 79 3.96 5.83 -7.74
N SER A 80 3.47 4.66 -7.29
CA SER A 80 3.72 4.18 -5.93
C SER A 80 5.21 3.94 -5.74
N LEU A 81 5.86 3.18 -6.63
CA LEU A 81 7.31 2.93 -6.65
C LEU A 81 8.08 4.24 -6.75
N ASN A 82 7.77 5.09 -7.73
CA ASN A 82 8.41 6.40 -7.88
C ASN A 82 8.29 7.21 -6.59
N ALA A 83 7.11 7.27 -5.95
CA ALA A 83 6.94 7.96 -4.68
C ALA A 83 7.76 7.35 -3.52
N MET A 84 7.98 6.03 -3.52
CA MET A 84 8.93 5.40 -2.59
C MET A 84 10.38 5.84 -2.86
N LEU A 85 10.68 6.12 -4.13
CA LEU A 85 12.02 6.37 -4.65
C LEU A 85 12.29 7.86 -4.94
N ILE A 86 11.38 8.77 -4.57
CA ILE A 86 11.45 10.21 -4.93
C ILE A 86 12.73 10.87 -4.38
N ASP A 87 13.24 10.41 -3.24
CA ASP A 87 14.48 10.94 -2.62
C ASP A 87 15.76 10.32 -3.22
N GLU A 88 15.65 9.37 -4.15
CA GLU A 88 16.79 8.60 -4.68
C GLU A 88 16.96 8.84 -6.18
N ARG A 89 17.51 10.00 -6.54
CA ARG A 89 18.11 10.23 -7.89
C ARG A 89 19.55 9.70 -7.97
N GLU A 90 19.80 8.57 -7.32
CA GLU A 90 21.11 7.99 -6.96
C GLU A 90 21.06 6.46 -7.20
N PRO A 91 22.20 5.73 -7.29
CA PRO A 91 22.32 4.44 -7.98
C PRO A 91 21.33 3.36 -7.55
N VAL A 92 21.14 2.36 -8.41
CA VAL A 92 20.26 1.18 -8.21
C VAL A 92 20.35 0.57 -6.81
N THR A 93 21.50 0.67 -6.15
CA THR A 93 21.73 0.26 -4.76
C THR A 93 20.79 0.94 -3.74
N SER A 94 20.42 2.20 -3.96
CA SER A 94 19.49 2.93 -3.08
C SER A 94 18.09 2.32 -3.11
N ILE A 95 17.62 1.94 -4.30
CA ILE A 95 16.33 1.27 -4.51
C ILE A 95 16.28 -0.02 -3.68
N PHE A 96 17.33 -0.84 -3.76
CA PHE A 96 17.45 -2.06 -2.99
C PHE A 96 17.46 -1.80 -1.47
N ASN A 97 18.20 -0.79 -1.01
CA ASN A 97 18.21 -0.41 0.40
C ASN A 97 16.83 0.02 0.90
N SER A 98 16.10 0.79 0.09
CA SER A 98 14.72 1.21 0.39
C SER A 98 13.75 0.03 0.48
N ILE A 99 13.88 -0.96 -0.41
CA ILE A 99 13.10 -2.21 -0.35
C ILE A 99 13.47 -3.00 0.92
N ALA A 100 14.76 -3.23 1.17
CA ALA A 100 15.25 -3.96 2.34
C ALA A 100 14.80 -3.30 3.65
N LYS A 101 14.83 -1.97 3.72
CA LYS A 101 14.33 -1.21 4.88
C LYS A 101 12.86 -1.49 5.16
N ARG A 102 12.01 -1.52 4.14
CA ARG A 102 10.57 -1.81 4.29
C ARG A 102 10.30 -3.22 4.77
N PHE A 103 10.94 -4.22 4.18
CA PHE A 103 10.84 -5.60 4.67
C PHE A 103 11.35 -5.69 6.12
N GLY A 104 12.44 -5.00 6.44
CA GLY A 104 12.94 -4.90 7.81
C GLY A 104 11.93 -4.29 8.78
N GLU A 105 11.25 -3.21 8.40
CA GLU A 105 10.17 -2.60 9.21
C GLU A 105 9.01 -3.58 9.43
N LEU A 106 8.54 -4.22 8.36
CA LEU A 106 7.46 -5.21 8.39
C LEU A 106 7.80 -6.38 9.34
N PHE A 107 8.98 -6.97 9.18
CA PHE A 107 9.39 -8.09 10.03
C PHE A 107 9.62 -7.65 11.48
N ARG A 108 10.16 -6.45 11.73
CA ARG A 108 10.31 -5.93 13.10
C ARG A 108 8.96 -5.81 13.82
N GLU A 109 7.94 -5.29 13.14
CA GLU A 109 6.59 -5.18 13.70
C GLU A 109 6.00 -6.56 14.05
N ARG A 110 6.12 -7.52 13.12
CA ARG A 110 5.65 -8.89 13.33
C ARG A 110 6.43 -9.59 14.45
N HIS A 111 7.75 -9.40 14.54
CA HIS A 111 8.57 -9.92 15.64
C HIS A 111 8.15 -9.36 17.00
N ALA A 112 7.83 -8.06 17.07
CA ALA A 112 7.33 -7.45 18.30
C ALA A 112 5.99 -8.07 18.74
N TYR A 113 5.12 -8.44 17.81
CA TYR A 113 3.91 -9.21 18.11
C TYR A 113 4.24 -10.61 18.64
N VAL A 114 5.11 -11.35 17.95
CA VAL A 114 5.50 -12.72 18.33
C VAL A 114 6.06 -12.79 19.75
N LEU A 115 6.89 -11.81 20.13
CA LEU A 115 7.46 -11.74 21.48
C LEU A 115 6.38 -11.52 22.56
N LYS A 116 5.31 -10.78 22.25
CA LYS A 116 4.17 -10.57 23.17
C LYS A 116 3.27 -11.81 23.28
N SER A 117 3.14 -12.59 22.21
CA SER A 117 2.20 -13.72 22.11
C SER A 117 2.78 -15.07 22.55
N LYS A 118 3.99 -15.11 23.17
CA LYS A 118 4.76 -16.34 23.46
C LYS A 118 4.02 -17.42 24.28
N LYS A 119 2.98 -17.07 25.04
CA LYS A 119 2.19 -18.02 25.87
C LYS A 119 0.78 -18.31 25.33
N ASN A 120 0.43 -17.74 24.18
CA ASN A 120 -0.94 -17.70 23.68
C ASN A 120 -1.09 -18.49 22.37
N ILE A 121 -0.47 -19.67 22.29
CA ILE A 121 -0.47 -20.49 21.08
C ILE A 121 -0.64 -21.94 21.47
N THR A 122 -1.56 -22.61 20.79
CA THR A 122 -1.70 -24.07 20.81
C THR A 122 -1.61 -24.56 19.38
N GLY A 123 -1.02 -25.73 19.16
CA GLY A 123 -0.92 -26.26 17.80
C GLY A 123 -0.51 -27.73 17.77
N ASP A 124 -0.85 -28.37 16.66
CA ASP A 124 -0.52 -29.74 16.33
C ASP A 124 -0.07 -29.83 14.87
N GLY A 125 1.11 -30.41 14.65
CA GLY A 125 1.76 -30.52 13.34
C GLY A 125 1.91 -29.17 12.62
N ASN A 126 1.00 -28.89 11.67
CA ASN A 126 0.99 -27.67 10.85
C ASN A 126 -0.17 -26.73 11.16
N GLN A 127 -1.08 -27.09 12.07
CA GLN A 127 -2.24 -26.29 12.43
C GLN A 127 -2.05 -25.66 13.81
N PHE A 128 -2.24 -24.35 13.89
CA PHE A 128 -2.02 -23.57 15.10
C PHE A 128 -3.18 -22.61 15.35
N ILE A 129 -3.51 -22.43 16.62
CA ILE A 129 -4.46 -21.44 17.11
C ILE A 129 -3.65 -20.42 17.90
N VAL A 130 -3.67 -19.17 17.43
CA VAL A 130 -2.97 -18.04 18.04
C VAL A 130 -3.98 -17.11 18.68
N PHE A 131 -3.88 -16.91 19.99
CA PHE A 131 -4.76 -16.02 20.75
C PHE A 131 -4.16 -14.62 20.87
N GLY A 132 -4.78 -13.65 20.20
CA GLY A 132 -4.46 -12.23 20.28
C GLY A 132 -5.27 -11.50 21.35
N ALA A 133 -5.08 -10.18 21.44
CA ALA A 133 -5.82 -9.32 22.34
C ALA A 133 -7.28 -9.13 21.86
N GLY A 134 -8.12 -10.15 22.09
CA GLY A 134 -9.55 -10.15 21.77
C GLY A 134 -9.94 -10.90 20.49
N SER A 135 -9.00 -11.55 19.81
CA SER A 135 -9.28 -12.35 18.60
C SER A 135 -8.46 -13.63 18.57
N THR A 136 -9.04 -14.68 18.00
CA THR A 136 -8.35 -15.95 17.78
C THR A 136 -8.09 -16.14 16.29
N SER A 137 -6.85 -16.46 15.95
CA SER A 137 -6.43 -16.67 14.56
C SER A 137 -5.97 -18.11 14.36
N THR A 138 -6.57 -18.79 13.38
CA THR A 138 -6.14 -20.12 12.96
C THR A 138 -5.10 -19.98 11.86
N VAL A 139 -3.99 -20.71 11.98
CA VAL A 139 -2.87 -20.72 11.03
C VAL A 139 -2.67 -22.13 10.53
N ASN A 140 -2.52 -22.30 9.22
CA ASN A 140 -2.00 -23.53 8.64
C ASN A 140 -0.69 -23.22 7.92
N LEU A 141 0.42 -23.76 8.47
CA LEU A 141 1.75 -23.52 7.93
C LEU A 141 1.99 -24.27 6.61
N LEU A 142 1.37 -25.43 6.41
CA LEU A 142 1.51 -26.22 5.18
C LEU A 142 0.79 -25.55 4.00
N GLU A 143 -0.46 -25.16 4.23
CA GLU A 143 -1.29 -24.46 3.24
C GLU A 143 -0.92 -22.99 3.06
N LYS A 144 0.01 -22.49 3.88
CA LYS A 144 0.45 -21.09 3.91
C LYS A 144 -0.72 -20.11 4.05
N SER A 145 -1.64 -20.42 4.97
CA SER A 145 -2.89 -19.70 5.18
C SER A 145 -3.10 -19.27 6.63
N CYS A 146 -3.89 -18.22 6.83
CA CYS A 146 -4.30 -17.76 8.15
C CYS A 146 -5.68 -17.12 8.11
N SER A 147 -6.51 -17.33 9.14
CA SER A 147 -7.83 -16.70 9.23
C SER A 147 -7.80 -15.17 9.24
N CYS A 148 -6.65 -14.54 9.57
CA CYS A 148 -6.46 -13.09 9.41
C CYS A 148 -6.34 -12.64 7.95
N ARG A 149 -6.24 -13.58 6.99
CA ARG A 149 -6.14 -13.38 5.54
C ARG A 149 -4.92 -12.64 5.01
N GLU A 150 -4.10 -12.03 5.87
CA GLU A 150 -2.84 -11.40 5.47
C GLU A 150 -1.88 -12.40 4.82
N TYR A 151 -1.71 -13.58 5.42
CA TYR A 151 -0.82 -14.60 4.88
C TYR A 151 -1.29 -15.11 3.51
N ASP A 152 -2.60 -15.29 3.36
CA ASP A 152 -3.25 -15.74 2.13
C ASP A 152 -3.12 -14.72 1.00
N LEU A 153 -3.14 -13.42 1.30
CA LEU A 153 -3.12 -12.36 0.29
C LEU A 153 -1.70 -11.94 -0.07
N VAL A 154 -0.88 -11.67 0.95
CA VAL A 154 0.49 -11.15 0.79
C VAL A 154 1.47 -12.27 0.48
N LYS A 155 1.16 -13.52 0.83
CA LYS A 155 2.00 -14.70 0.53
C LYS A 155 3.38 -14.68 1.22
N ILE A 156 3.48 -13.90 2.28
CA ILE A 156 4.57 -13.88 3.27
C ILE A 156 3.95 -14.04 4.65
N LEU A 157 4.68 -14.65 5.59
CA LEU A 157 4.16 -14.94 6.93
C LEU A 157 3.60 -13.69 7.63
N CYS A 158 2.33 -13.71 8.01
CA CYS A 158 1.75 -12.70 8.89
C CYS A 158 2.27 -12.86 10.34
N ALA A 159 1.94 -11.91 11.22
CA ALA A 159 2.36 -11.97 12.62
C ALA A 159 1.91 -13.26 13.34
N HIS A 160 0.69 -13.73 13.06
CA HIS A 160 0.16 -15.01 13.58
C HIS A 160 0.95 -16.20 13.06
N ALA A 161 1.26 -16.22 11.77
CA ALA A 161 1.99 -17.31 11.15
C ALA A 161 3.45 -17.38 11.63
N MET A 162 4.09 -16.22 11.85
CA MET A 162 5.41 -16.18 12.50
C MET A 162 5.35 -16.70 13.95
N ALA A 163 4.26 -16.42 14.67
CA ALA A 163 4.08 -16.91 16.03
C ALA A 163 3.93 -18.44 16.05
N ALA A 164 3.12 -19.00 15.14
CA ALA A 164 2.99 -20.43 14.93
C ALA A 164 4.34 -21.08 14.53
N LEU A 165 5.09 -20.45 13.62
CA LEU A 165 6.40 -20.92 13.18
C LEU A 165 7.40 -20.96 14.34
N ARG A 166 7.41 -19.93 15.20
CA ARG A 166 8.20 -19.91 16.44
C ARG A 166 7.77 -21.01 17.42
N SER A 167 6.49 -21.32 17.52
CA SER A 167 6.00 -22.43 18.33
C SER A 167 6.50 -23.79 17.81
N LYS A 168 6.64 -23.94 16.49
CA LYS A 168 7.09 -25.18 15.83
C LYS A 168 8.61 -25.37 15.89
N HIS A 169 9.37 -24.32 15.62
CA HIS A 169 10.83 -24.39 15.42
C HIS A 169 11.65 -23.71 16.53
N GLY A 170 11.00 -23.29 17.62
CA GLY A 170 11.67 -22.59 18.71
C GLY A 170 12.20 -21.22 18.30
N ASP A 171 13.26 -20.76 18.96
CA ASP A 171 13.84 -19.43 18.72
C ASP A 171 14.63 -19.33 17.40
N GLU A 172 14.94 -20.46 16.76
CA GLU A 172 15.63 -20.54 15.46
C GLU A 172 14.70 -20.45 14.24
N TYR A 173 13.39 -20.30 14.46
CA TYR A 173 12.36 -20.18 13.42
C TYR A 173 12.65 -19.14 12.32
N GLY A 174 13.50 -18.16 12.61
CA GLY A 174 13.97 -17.17 11.64
C GLY A 174 14.58 -17.81 10.38
N MET A 175 15.28 -18.94 10.53
CA MET A 175 15.89 -19.68 9.43
C MET A 175 14.86 -20.31 8.49
N SER A 176 13.66 -20.61 9.01
CA SER A 176 12.58 -21.24 8.24
C SER A 176 11.66 -20.23 7.56
N ILE A 177 11.73 -18.93 7.84
CA ILE A 177 10.80 -17.91 7.31
C ILE A 177 10.64 -18.00 5.78
N TYR A 178 11.75 -18.23 5.06
CA TYR A 178 11.77 -18.27 3.59
C TYR A 178 11.15 -19.55 3.01
N GLU A 179 11.19 -20.67 3.73
CA GLU A 179 10.57 -21.94 3.32
C GLU A 179 9.04 -21.84 3.28
N TYR A 180 8.49 -21.13 4.27
CA TYR A 180 7.06 -20.92 4.42
C TYR A 180 6.56 -19.72 3.60
N SER A 181 7.43 -18.86 3.07
CA SER A 181 7.04 -17.79 2.15
C SER A 181 6.85 -18.30 0.71
N LEU A 182 6.18 -17.53 -0.15
CA LEU A 182 6.03 -17.88 -1.57
C LEU A 182 7.36 -17.64 -2.34
N PRO A 183 7.71 -18.46 -3.35
CA PRO A 183 9.01 -18.36 -4.03
C PRO A 183 9.37 -16.99 -4.61
N LEU A 184 8.37 -16.16 -4.94
CA LEU A 184 8.60 -14.80 -5.44
C LEU A 184 9.31 -13.86 -4.45
N TYR A 185 9.35 -14.23 -3.17
CA TYR A 185 10.10 -13.50 -2.13
C TYR A 185 11.53 -14.02 -1.96
N LYS A 186 11.97 -14.99 -2.76
CA LYS A 186 13.33 -15.51 -2.75
C LYS A 186 14.20 -14.76 -3.75
N ASP A 187 15.45 -14.57 -3.38
CA ASP A 187 16.52 -14.03 -4.22
C ASP A 187 16.72 -14.87 -5.49
N GLU A 188 16.66 -16.21 -5.39
CA GLU A 188 16.72 -17.13 -6.53
C GLU A 188 15.73 -16.75 -7.64
N THR A 189 14.44 -16.56 -7.28
CA THR A 189 13.39 -16.20 -8.24
C THR A 189 13.63 -14.81 -8.83
N TYR A 190 14.13 -13.87 -8.03
CA TYR A 190 14.50 -12.54 -8.51
C TYR A 190 15.65 -12.62 -9.53
N LEU A 191 16.72 -13.34 -9.20
CA LEU A 191 17.86 -13.52 -10.10
C LEU A 191 17.46 -14.20 -11.40
N LEU A 192 16.57 -15.20 -11.34
CA LEU A 192 16.02 -15.85 -12.53
C LEU A 192 15.22 -14.87 -13.41
N ALA A 193 14.38 -14.02 -12.81
CA ALA A 193 13.58 -13.04 -13.55
C ALA A 193 14.43 -12.00 -14.30
N TYR A 194 15.65 -11.73 -13.83
CA TYR A 194 16.61 -10.81 -14.45
C TYR A 194 17.83 -11.55 -15.03
N SER A 195 17.76 -12.86 -15.20
CA SER A 195 18.87 -13.67 -15.73
C SER A 195 19.09 -13.45 -17.22
N GLU A 196 18.03 -13.06 -17.94
CA GLU A 196 18.12 -12.72 -19.34
C GLU A 196 18.81 -11.36 -19.54
N SER A 197 19.52 -11.26 -20.67
CA SER A 197 20.18 -10.02 -21.04
C SER A 197 19.15 -8.96 -21.44
N ILE A 198 19.25 -7.79 -20.81
CA ILE A 198 18.53 -6.60 -21.28
C ILE A 198 19.19 -6.17 -22.59
N ASN A 199 18.63 -6.62 -23.72
CA ASN A 199 19.11 -6.23 -25.04
C ASN A 199 18.97 -4.73 -25.21
N VAL A 200 20.10 -4.05 -25.40
CA VAL A 200 20.11 -2.63 -25.72
C VAL A 200 19.32 -2.45 -27.01
N VAL A 201 18.31 -1.58 -26.98
CA VAL A 201 17.60 -1.17 -28.19
C VAL A 201 18.67 -0.60 -29.14
N PRO A 202 18.87 -1.18 -30.33
CA PRO A 202 19.88 -0.67 -31.25
C PRO A 202 19.58 0.78 -31.59
N ILE A 203 20.59 1.54 -32.00
CA ILE A 203 20.37 2.88 -32.55
C ILE A 203 19.40 2.76 -33.74
N LYS A 204 18.47 3.71 -33.89
CA LYS A 204 17.39 3.68 -34.90
C LYS A 204 17.87 3.36 -36.33
N SER A 205 19.09 3.74 -36.67
CA SER A 205 19.72 3.45 -37.98
C SER A 205 20.04 1.97 -38.23
N LYS A 206 20.07 1.14 -37.18
CA LYS A 206 20.31 -0.31 -37.25
C LYS A 206 19.02 -1.14 -37.20
N TRP A 207 17.85 -0.50 -37.21
CA TRP A 207 16.57 -1.21 -37.17
C TRP A 207 16.26 -1.76 -38.56
N CYS A 208 16.22 -3.08 -38.70
CA CYS A 208 15.67 -3.73 -39.88
C CYS A 208 14.14 -3.72 -39.75
N MET A 209 13.48 -2.73 -40.34
CA MET A 209 12.02 -2.70 -40.41
C MET A 209 11.54 -3.48 -41.64
N PRO A 210 10.66 -4.48 -41.48
CA PRO A 210 9.98 -5.12 -42.59
C PRO A 210 9.25 -4.08 -43.45
N GLU A 211 9.30 -4.26 -44.76
CA GLU A 211 8.75 -3.31 -45.74
C GLU A 211 7.23 -3.18 -45.58
N GLU A 212 6.55 -4.22 -45.08
CA GLU A 212 5.13 -4.15 -44.75
C GLU A 212 4.85 -3.10 -43.66
N LEU A 213 5.69 -2.98 -42.62
CA LEU A 213 5.49 -2.01 -41.53
C LEU A 213 5.81 -0.57 -41.93
N LEU A 214 6.67 -0.37 -42.93
CA LEU A 214 6.95 0.95 -43.51
C LEU A 214 5.75 1.48 -44.31
N SER A 215 4.94 0.58 -44.87
CA SER A 215 3.73 0.92 -45.62
C SER A 215 2.48 1.15 -44.74
N VAL A 216 2.51 0.70 -43.47
CA VAL A 216 1.38 0.91 -42.55
C VAL A 216 1.44 2.33 -42.01
N ASN A 217 0.53 3.17 -42.48
CA ASN A 217 0.30 4.49 -41.90
C ASN A 217 -0.50 4.33 -40.60
N ILE A 218 0.20 4.12 -39.47
CA ILE A 218 -0.42 4.09 -38.15
C ILE A 218 -0.78 5.51 -37.75
N PHE A 219 -2.04 5.88 -37.95
CA PHE A 219 -2.54 7.14 -37.42
C PHE A 219 -2.55 7.05 -35.88
N PRO A 220 -2.11 8.11 -35.17
CA PRO A 220 -2.36 8.16 -33.74
C PRO A 220 -3.87 8.01 -33.52
N PRO A 221 -4.29 7.34 -32.43
CA PRO A 221 -5.71 7.31 -32.09
C PRO A 221 -6.22 8.75 -32.08
N LEU A 222 -7.39 8.99 -32.67
CA LEU A 222 -7.99 10.32 -32.70
C LEU A 222 -8.11 10.82 -31.27
N VAL A 223 -7.21 11.74 -30.90
CA VAL A 223 -7.18 12.32 -29.56
C VAL A 223 -8.17 13.47 -29.58
N ASP A 224 -9.36 13.24 -29.07
CA ASP A 224 -10.20 14.35 -28.61
C ASP A 224 -9.41 15.07 -27.51
N THR A 225 -9.00 16.31 -27.76
CA THR A 225 -8.38 17.16 -26.75
C THR A 225 -9.39 17.45 -25.64
N LYS A 226 -9.49 16.53 -24.68
CA LYS A 226 -10.16 16.80 -23.41
C LYS A 226 -9.45 18.00 -22.80
N LEU A 227 -10.22 19.02 -22.39
CA LEU A 227 -9.72 20.18 -21.64
C LEU A 227 -8.70 19.70 -20.62
N GLY A 228 -7.44 20.13 -20.80
CA GLY A 228 -6.32 19.60 -20.04
C GLY A 228 -6.61 19.59 -18.54
N ARG A 229 -6.20 18.52 -17.86
CA ARG A 229 -6.35 18.39 -16.40
C ARG A 229 -5.81 19.65 -15.74
N LYS A 230 -6.69 20.47 -15.14
CA LYS A 230 -6.26 21.67 -14.38
C LYS A 230 -5.14 21.22 -13.44
N LYS A 231 -3.97 21.86 -13.55
CA LYS A 231 -2.84 21.63 -12.63
C LYS A 231 -3.33 21.92 -11.22
N ARG A 232 -3.75 20.88 -10.49
CA ARG A 232 -3.93 20.95 -9.05
C ARG A 232 -2.54 20.83 -8.44
N LYS A 233 -2.23 21.67 -7.46
CA LYS A 233 -1.00 21.50 -6.65
C LYS A 233 -1.01 20.06 -6.14
N CYS A 234 0.11 19.35 -6.34
CA CYS A 234 0.29 18.00 -5.78
C CYS A 234 -0.07 18.05 -4.29
N VAL A 235 -1.13 17.33 -3.92
CA VAL A 235 -1.48 17.12 -2.51
C VAL A 235 -0.61 15.96 -2.07
N LYS A 236 0.15 16.17 -1.01
CA LYS A 236 1.11 15.20 -0.45
C LYS A 236 0.40 13.91 -0.02
N GLY A 237 1.04 12.75 -0.20
CA GLY A 237 0.49 11.44 0.17
C GLY A 237 0.47 11.20 1.68
N VAL A 238 -0.39 10.30 2.15
CA VAL A 238 -0.59 9.97 3.58
C VAL A 238 0.65 9.37 4.25
N SER A 239 1.65 8.87 3.50
CA SER A 239 2.94 8.43 4.04
C SER A 239 4.03 9.50 4.06
N GLU A 240 3.74 10.74 3.63
CA GLU A 240 4.68 11.84 3.79
C GLU A 240 4.56 12.37 5.22
N ASN A 241 5.53 12.00 6.07
CA ASN A 241 5.62 12.48 7.44
C ASN A 241 5.45 14.01 7.49
N PHE A 242 4.49 14.47 8.30
CA PHE A 242 4.23 15.87 8.58
C PHE A 242 5.49 16.52 9.19
N LYS A 243 6.34 17.14 8.37
CA LYS A 243 7.03 18.33 8.86
C LYS A 243 5.96 19.40 8.96
N SER A 244 5.43 19.60 10.17
CA SER A 244 4.51 20.69 10.45
C SER A 244 5.12 21.96 9.84
N LYS A 245 4.42 22.58 8.89
CA LYS A 245 4.82 23.92 8.44
C LYS A 245 4.81 24.78 9.69
N ARG A 246 5.99 25.20 10.16
CA ARG A 246 6.11 26.17 11.25
C ARG A 246 5.14 27.29 10.91
N SER A 247 4.16 27.53 11.77
CA SER A 247 3.22 28.63 11.55
C SER A 247 4.06 29.90 11.51
N ASN A 248 4.06 30.61 10.39
CA ASN A 248 4.76 31.88 10.32
C ASN A 248 4.12 32.82 11.36
N LYS A 249 4.88 33.12 12.42
CA LYS A 249 4.49 34.10 13.42
C LYS A 249 4.68 35.49 12.81
N CYS A 250 3.77 36.41 13.07
CA CYS A 250 3.93 37.80 12.66
C CYS A 250 5.25 38.34 13.23
N SER A 251 6.10 38.92 12.38
CA SER A 251 7.40 39.44 12.82
C SER A 251 7.28 40.61 13.81
N ILE A 252 6.13 41.30 13.84
CA ILE A 252 5.88 42.45 14.72
C ILE A 252 5.39 41.97 16.08
N CYS A 253 4.28 41.23 16.14
CA CYS A 253 3.65 40.87 17.42
C CYS A 253 3.89 39.42 17.86
N LYS A 254 4.66 38.64 17.08
CA LYS A 254 5.00 37.22 17.31
C LYS A 254 3.81 36.25 17.49
N ARG A 255 2.57 36.69 17.20
CA ARG A 255 1.37 35.84 17.21
C ARG A 255 1.15 35.19 15.84
N SER A 256 0.56 34.01 15.84
CA SER A 256 0.13 33.30 14.63
C SER A 256 -1.22 33.85 14.12
N ARG A 257 -1.66 33.40 12.93
CA ARG A 257 -2.93 33.76 12.25
C ARG A 257 -2.99 35.03 11.39
N HIS A 258 -1.96 35.88 11.37
CA HIS A 258 -1.95 37.06 10.47
C HIS A 258 -0.54 37.36 9.93
N LYS A 259 -0.45 38.09 8.82
CA LYS A 259 0.82 38.51 8.20
C LYS A 259 1.23 39.87 8.75
N ARG A 260 2.51 40.23 8.61
CA ARG A 260 3.04 41.56 9.00
C ARG A 260 2.19 42.71 8.43
N THR A 261 1.83 42.60 7.15
CA THR A 261 1.06 43.62 6.41
C THR A 261 -0.36 43.82 6.93
N THR A 262 -0.91 42.85 7.63
CA THR A 262 -2.28 42.88 8.19
C THR A 262 -2.26 42.90 9.72
N CYS A 263 -1.12 43.20 10.33
CA CYS A 263 -0.99 43.28 11.78
C CYS A 263 -1.57 44.62 12.26
N MET A 264 -2.46 44.59 13.25
CA MET A 264 -3.01 45.82 13.84
C MET A 264 -1.95 46.68 14.54
N ASN A 265 -0.79 46.10 14.89
CA ASN A 265 0.36 46.84 15.42
C ASN A 265 1.26 47.40 14.30
N ASN A 266 0.87 47.29 13.03
CA ASN A 266 1.58 47.86 11.89
C ASN A 266 1.19 49.33 11.71
N ASN A 267 1.27 50.12 12.79
CA ASN A 267 1.04 51.55 12.71
C ASN A 267 2.26 52.23 12.08
N LYS A 268 1.96 52.94 10.99
CA LYS A 268 2.91 53.66 10.14
C LYS A 268 3.77 54.62 10.94
N SER A 269 5.07 54.55 10.72
CA SER A 269 6.02 55.66 10.79
C SER A 269 6.98 55.48 9.63
#